data_AF-A0A0Q3WSV7-F1
#
_entry.id   AF-A0A0Q3WSV7-F1
#
_cell.length_a   1.000
_cell.length_b   1.000
_cell.length_c   1.000
_cell.angle_alpha   90.00
_cell.angle_beta   90.00
_cell.angle_gamma   90.00
#
_symmetry.space_group_name_H-M   'P 1'
#
loop_
_entity.id
_entity.type
_entity.pdbx_description
1 polymer ?
#
loop_
_entity_poly.entity_id
_entity_poly.type
_entity_poly.pdbx_seq_one_letter_code
_entity_poly.pdbx_strand_id
1 'polypeptide(L)'
;MDYCEDIRKMIGNSPLIVVRPCVAILNKQGEVLLTRNAGGTWNIPSGILQLNESVEECMARIVLEDIGVKLLKLKLLSVYSGKELINRVLESGDEYHPVAIVYLCTEYEGEINQNNHQEKEARFFHLNQLPEQIIPFIKNNISKIKSNLDIINGN
;
A
#
# COMPACT_ATOMS: atom_id res chain seq x y z
N MET A 1 -13.14 10.57 -12.23
CA MET A 1 -12.51 11.84 -11.79
C MET A 1 -11.76 11.52 -10.51
N ASP A 2 -10.46 11.72 -10.51
CA ASP A 2 -9.59 11.48 -9.36
C ASP A 2 -9.42 12.80 -8.60
N TYR A 3 -9.85 12.81 -7.33
CA TYR A 3 -9.81 14.01 -6.49
C TYR A 3 -8.42 14.63 -6.42
N CYS A 4 -7.38 13.82 -6.25
CA CYS A 4 -6.02 14.34 -6.12
C CYS A 4 -5.49 14.91 -7.43
N GLU A 5 -5.87 14.34 -8.58
CA GLU A 5 -5.53 14.90 -9.89
C GLU A 5 -6.21 16.24 -10.13
N ASP A 6 -7.48 16.37 -9.74
CA ASP A 6 -8.22 17.62 -9.90
C ASP A 6 -7.65 18.72 -9.00
N ILE A 7 -7.28 18.40 -7.75
CA ILE A 7 -6.55 19.33 -6.89
C ILE A 7 -5.18 19.69 -7.49
N ARG A 8 -4.44 18.71 -8.02
CA ARG A 8 -3.13 18.95 -8.65
C ARG A 8 -3.25 19.97 -9.79
N LYS A 9 -4.26 19.86 -10.65
CA LYS A 9 -4.52 20.84 -11.73
C LYS A 9 -4.77 22.25 -11.19
N MET A 10 -5.40 22.39 -10.03
CA MET A 10 -5.73 23.69 -9.43
C MET A 10 -4.52 24.38 -8.78
N ILE A 11 -3.62 23.61 -8.16
CA ILE A 11 -2.52 24.17 -7.35
C ILE A 11 -1.16 24.19 -8.06
N GLY A 12 -1.08 23.67 -9.30
CA GLY A 12 0.18 23.49 -10.02
C GLY A 12 1.11 22.56 -9.25
N ASN A 13 2.40 22.90 -9.13
CA ASN A 13 3.39 22.09 -8.42
C ASN A 13 3.48 22.34 -6.91
N SER A 14 2.57 23.15 -6.36
CA SER A 14 2.54 23.42 -4.92
C SER A 14 2.44 22.11 -4.12
N PRO A 15 3.08 22.01 -2.94
CA PRO A 15 3.00 20.81 -2.10
C PRO A 15 1.55 20.39 -1.82
N LEU A 16 1.25 19.11 -2.03
CA LEU A 16 -0.07 18.52 -1.79
C LEU A 16 0.00 17.43 -0.73
N ILE A 17 -0.75 17.58 0.36
CA ILE A 17 -0.96 16.47 1.31
C ILE A 17 -1.93 15.47 0.68
N VAL A 18 -1.54 14.18 0.69
CA VAL A 18 -2.36 13.09 0.17
C VAL A 18 -2.57 12.02 1.22
N VAL A 19 -3.81 11.58 1.44
CA VAL A 19 -4.09 10.46 2.34
C VAL A 19 -3.88 9.17 1.55
N ARG A 20 -3.00 8.30 2.06
CA ARG A 20 -2.52 7.11 1.36
C ARG A 20 -2.79 5.84 2.16
N PRO A 21 -3.99 5.26 2.06
CA PRO A 21 -4.28 3.95 2.64
C PRO A 21 -3.32 2.89 2.10
N CYS A 22 -2.80 2.04 2.99
CA CYS A 22 -1.95 0.91 2.68
C CYS A 22 -2.43 -0.33 3.45
N VAL A 23 -2.24 -1.53 2.89
CA VAL A 23 -2.50 -2.78 3.62
C VAL A 23 -1.36 -3.77 3.48
N ALA A 24 -0.89 -4.29 4.61
CA ALA A 24 -0.07 -5.49 4.64
C ALA A 24 -1.00 -6.71 4.67
N ILE A 25 -1.08 -7.44 3.56
CA ILE A 25 -1.85 -8.70 3.48
C ILE A 25 -0.89 -9.84 3.76
N LEU A 26 -1.24 -10.69 4.71
CA LEU A 26 -0.46 -11.87 5.04
C LEU A 26 -1.24 -13.14 4.74
N ASN A 27 -0.57 -14.11 4.13
CA ASN A 27 -1.12 -15.45 3.98
C ASN A 27 -0.93 -16.28 5.26
N LYS A 28 -1.45 -17.51 5.25
CA LYS A 28 -1.34 -18.46 6.37
C LYS A 28 0.10 -18.90 6.67
N GLN A 29 1.02 -18.70 5.73
CA GLN A 29 2.44 -18.99 5.86
C GLN A 29 3.23 -17.81 6.48
N GLY A 30 2.56 -16.70 6.80
CA GLY A 30 3.22 -15.51 7.34
C GLY A 30 4.01 -14.72 6.30
N GLU A 31 3.74 -14.95 5.01
CA GLU A 31 4.34 -14.20 3.91
C GLU A 31 3.52 -12.95 3.60
N VAL A 32 4.18 -11.87 3.20
CA VAL A 32 3.53 -10.61 2.87
C VAL A 32 3.29 -10.49 1.37
N LEU A 33 2.09 -10.06 1.01
CA LEU A 33 1.79 -9.69 -0.36
C LEU A 33 2.47 -8.37 -0.71
N LEU A 34 3.28 -8.40 -1.76
CA LEU A 34 3.79 -7.20 -2.40
C LEU A 34 3.23 -7.09 -3.81
N THR A 35 3.11 -5.86 -4.28
CA THR A 35 2.71 -5.50 -5.63
C THR A 35 3.73 -4.57 -6.26
N ARG A 36 3.91 -4.63 -7.59
CA ARG A 36 4.64 -3.63 -8.36
C ARG A 36 4.02 -3.46 -9.74
N ASN A 37 4.24 -2.30 -10.34
CA ASN A 37 4.05 -2.16 -11.78
C ASN A 37 5.19 -2.86 -12.52
N ALA A 38 5.00 -3.23 -13.78
CA ALA A 38 6.01 -3.89 -14.60
C ALA A 38 7.34 -3.10 -14.60
N GLY A 39 8.44 -3.72 -14.17
CA GLY A 39 9.75 -3.08 -14.05
C GLY A 39 9.89 -2.09 -12.88
N GLY A 40 8.86 -1.93 -12.04
CA GLY A 40 8.85 -1.05 -10.89
C GLY A 40 9.36 -1.69 -9.60
N THR A 41 9.29 -0.91 -8.52
CA THR A 41 9.68 -1.34 -7.17
C THR A 41 8.51 -2.01 -6.45
N TRP A 42 8.77 -3.13 -5.79
CA TRP A 42 7.83 -3.81 -4.91
C TRP A 42 7.42 -2.93 -3.73
N ASN A 43 6.12 -2.92 -3.45
CA ASN A 43 5.52 -2.19 -2.36
C ASN A 43 4.37 -3.01 -1.78
N ILE A 44 3.88 -2.64 -0.60
CA ILE A 44 2.58 -3.14 -0.14
C ILE A 44 1.45 -2.50 -0.97
N PRO A 45 0.31 -3.21 -1.15
CA PRO A 45 -0.86 -2.62 -1.77
C PRO A 45 -1.24 -1.30 -1.10
N SER A 46 -1.41 -0.26 -1.92
CA SER A 46 -1.73 1.09 -1.46
C SER A 46 -2.37 1.89 -2.59
N GLY A 47 -3.06 2.97 -2.22
CA GLY A 47 -3.56 3.93 -3.20
C GLY A 47 -3.95 5.23 -2.54
N ILE A 48 -4.76 6.02 -3.24
CA ILE A 48 -5.12 7.38 -2.84
C ILE A 48 -6.59 7.40 -2.47
N LEU A 49 -6.88 7.98 -1.29
CA LEU A 49 -8.25 8.14 -0.81
C LEU A 49 -9.05 9.06 -1.75
N GLN A 50 -10.21 8.57 -2.21
CA GLN A 50 -11.13 9.38 -3.01
C GLN A 50 -12.20 10.04 -2.14
N LEU A 51 -12.88 11.04 -2.70
CA LEU A 51 -13.98 11.71 -2.03
C LEU A 51 -15.09 10.71 -1.68
N ASN A 52 -15.64 10.86 -0.46
CA ASN A 52 -16.72 10.05 0.09
C ASN A 52 -16.34 8.57 0.38
N GLU A 53 -15.05 8.24 0.40
CA GLU A 53 -14.55 6.95 0.88
C GLU A 53 -14.06 7.07 2.33
N SER A 54 -14.34 6.06 3.14
CA SER A 54 -13.50 5.71 4.28
C SER A 54 -12.18 5.10 3.83
N VAL A 55 -11.21 5.04 4.75
CA VAL A 55 -9.90 4.43 4.48
C VAL A 55 -10.04 2.94 4.15
N GLU A 56 -10.96 2.26 4.83
CA GLU A 56 -11.30 0.86 4.61
C GLU A 56 -11.96 0.63 3.25
N GLU A 57 -12.91 1.48 2.84
CA GLU A 57 -13.56 1.40 1.52
C GLU A 57 -12.55 1.60 0.39
N CYS A 58 -11.66 2.59 0.54
CA CYS A 58 -10.57 2.82 -0.40
C CYS A 58 -9.69 1.58 -0.56
N MET A 59 -9.26 0.98 0.56
CA MET A 59 -8.45 -0.23 0.53
C MET A 59 -9.17 -1.41 -0.10
N ALA A 60 -10.45 -1.60 0.20
CA ALA A 60 -11.27 -2.67 -0.37
C ALA A 60 -11.38 -2.52 -1.90
N ARG A 61 -11.61 -1.29 -2.40
CA ARG A 61 -11.63 -1.00 -3.84
C ARG A 61 -10.29 -1.31 -4.50
N ILE A 62 -9.20 -0.73 -3.99
CA ILE A 62 -7.87 -0.84 -4.60
C ILE A 62 -7.43 -2.31 -4.67
N VAL A 63 -7.58 -3.05 -3.56
CA VAL A 63 -7.16 -4.45 -3.52
C VAL A 63 -8.03 -5.33 -4.42
N LEU A 64 -9.33 -5.04 -4.51
CA LEU A 64 -10.20 -5.77 -5.43
C LEU A 64 -9.82 -5.48 -6.89
N GLU A 65 -9.58 -4.22 -7.25
CA GLU A 65 -9.21 -3.78 -8.61
C GLU A 65 -7.83 -4.31 -9.03
N ASP A 66 -6.83 -4.20 -8.15
CA ASP A 66 -5.43 -4.50 -8.48
C ASP A 66 -5.05 -5.98 -8.31
N ILE A 67 -5.73 -6.68 -7.41
CA ILE A 67 -5.30 -7.98 -6.89
C ILE A 67 -6.40 -9.03 -7.03
N GLY A 68 -7.66 -8.61 -7.19
CA GLY A 68 -8.80 -9.51 -7.33
C GLY A 68 -9.25 -10.18 -6.03
N VAL A 69 -8.84 -9.65 -4.86
CA VAL A 69 -9.21 -10.21 -3.55
C VAL A 69 -10.03 -9.24 -2.73
N LYS A 70 -10.93 -9.80 -1.91
CA LYS A 70 -11.78 -9.04 -0.99
C LYS A 70 -11.22 -9.12 0.42
N LEU A 71 -10.93 -7.96 1.01
CA LEU A 71 -10.47 -7.85 2.39
C LEU A 71 -11.64 -8.09 3.35
N LEU A 72 -11.46 -8.96 4.35
CA LEU A 72 -12.52 -9.24 5.33
C LEU A 72 -12.29 -8.54 6.66
N LYS A 73 -11.03 -8.50 7.12
CA LYS A 73 -10.70 -7.98 8.45
C LYS A 73 -9.45 -7.14 8.40
N LEU A 74 -9.65 -5.84 8.65
CA LEU A 74 -8.61 -4.84 8.67
C LEU A 74 -8.33 -4.41 10.10
N LYS A 75 -7.06 -4.44 10.50
CA LYS A 75 -6.58 -3.89 11.77
C LYS A 75 -5.63 -2.74 11.50
N LEU A 76 -5.91 -1.55 12.05
CA LEU A 76 -4.97 -0.44 11.96
C LEU A 76 -3.66 -0.82 12.64
N LEU A 77 -2.55 -0.68 11.92
CA LEU A 77 -1.21 -0.99 12.39
C LEU A 77 -0.50 0.29 12.85
N SER A 78 -0.45 1.30 11.98
CA SER A 78 0.25 2.55 12.26
C SER A 78 -0.14 3.63 11.25
N VAL A 79 0.08 4.88 11.62
CA VAL A 79 0.02 6.05 10.73
C VAL A 79 1.43 6.62 10.59
N TYR A 80 1.81 7.00 9.37
CA TYR A 80 3.11 7.57 9.06
C TYR A 80 2.95 8.87 8.25
N SER A 81 3.79 9.85 8.57
CA SER A 81 3.86 11.14 7.90
C SER A 81 5.20 11.77 8.24
N GLY A 82 5.78 12.53 7.32
CA GLY A 82 7.05 13.19 7.58
C GLY A 82 7.89 13.36 6.34
N LYS A 83 9.09 13.92 6.52
CA LYS A 83 10.00 14.24 5.42
C LYS A 83 10.45 13.01 4.64
N GLU A 84 10.47 11.86 5.29
CA GLU A 84 10.81 10.56 4.72
C GLU A 84 9.79 10.02 3.71
N LEU A 85 8.56 10.55 3.71
CA LEU A 85 7.51 10.18 2.77
C LEU A 85 7.33 11.19 1.64
N ILE A 86 8.02 12.35 1.69
CA ILE A 86 7.91 13.37 0.65
C ILE A 86 8.35 12.76 -0.68
N ASN A 87 7.46 12.85 -1.66
CA ASN A 87 7.72 12.41 -3.02
C ASN A 87 7.69 13.62 -3.95
N ARG A 88 8.80 13.84 -4.68
CA ARG A 88 8.87 14.87 -5.73
C ARG A 88 9.04 14.18 -7.07
N VAL A 89 8.08 14.38 -7.96
CA VAL A 89 8.15 13.90 -9.34
C VAL A 89 9.12 14.80 -10.11
N LEU A 90 10.21 14.23 -10.62
CA LEU A 90 11.28 15.02 -11.24
C LEU A 90 10.84 15.64 -12.57
N GLU A 91 10.04 14.95 -13.39
CA GLU A 91 9.62 15.47 -14.69
C GLU A 91 8.61 16.62 -14.55
N SER A 92 7.60 16.47 -13.70
CA SER A 92 6.55 17.48 -13.55
C SER A 92 6.92 18.57 -12.53
N GLY A 93 7.72 18.25 -11.52
CA GLY A 93 7.99 19.10 -10.36
C GLY A 93 6.99 18.93 -9.21
N ASP A 94 5.99 18.04 -9.37
CA ASP A 94 4.93 17.84 -8.38
C ASP A 94 5.48 17.31 -7.06
N GLU A 95 5.06 17.96 -5.98
CA GLU A 95 5.45 17.58 -4.63
C GLU A 95 4.24 17.05 -3.85
N TYR A 96 4.36 15.83 -3.34
CA TYR A 96 3.35 15.15 -2.54
C TYR A 96 3.88 14.87 -1.13
N HIS A 97 3.01 15.06 -0.14
CA HIS A 97 3.24 14.85 1.29
C HIS A 97 2.26 13.79 1.80
N PRO A 98 2.60 12.49 1.69
CA PRO A 98 1.68 11.42 2.06
C PRO A 98 1.48 11.32 3.57
N VAL A 99 0.22 11.15 3.97
CA VAL A 99 -0.16 10.56 5.25
C VAL A 99 -0.52 9.10 4.98
N ALA A 100 0.42 8.20 5.26
CA ALA A 100 0.25 6.77 5.02
C ALA A 100 -0.45 6.10 6.21
N ILE A 101 -1.61 5.51 5.97
CA ILE A 101 -2.38 4.78 6.99
C ILE A 101 -2.24 3.29 6.69
N VAL A 102 -1.53 2.55 7.53
CA VAL A 102 -1.19 1.15 7.27
C VAL A 102 -2.09 0.24 8.08
N TYR A 103 -2.81 -0.64 7.39
CA TYR A 103 -3.58 -1.72 7.97
C TYR A 103 -2.88 -3.07 7.81
N LEU A 104 -3.27 -4.02 8.65
CA LEU A 104 -2.94 -5.43 8.55
C LEU A 104 -4.20 -6.21 8.18
N CYS A 105 -4.07 -7.13 7.23
CA CYS A 105 -5.12 -8.06 6.84
C CYS A 105 -4.57 -9.49 6.82
N THR A 106 -5.20 -10.38 7.59
CA THR A 106 -4.88 -11.82 7.62
C THR A 106 -6.04 -12.69 7.11
N GLU A 107 -7.19 -12.07 6.86
CA GLU A 107 -8.43 -12.74 6.43
C GLU A 107 -8.94 -12.05 5.16
N TYR A 108 -8.94 -12.76 4.04
CA TYR A 108 -9.36 -12.28 2.73
C TYR A 108 -10.00 -13.41 1.91
N GLU A 109 -10.84 -13.05 0.93
CA GLU A 109 -11.51 -13.96 0.00
C GLU A 109 -11.01 -13.75 -1.43
N GLY A 110 -10.97 -14.82 -2.22
CA GLY A 110 -10.51 -14.81 -3.61
C GLY A 110 -9.10 -15.36 -3.77
N GLU A 111 -8.68 -15.49 -5.03
CA GLU A 111 -7.35 -15.94 -5.40
C GLU A 111 -6.53 -14.76 -5.90
N ILE A 112 -5.32 -14.63 -5.37
CA ILE A 112 -4.38 -13.62 -5.86
C ILE A 112 -3.91 -14.06 -7.23
N ASN A 113 -4.43 -13.37 -8.24
CA ASN A 113 -4.21 -13.75 -9.60
C ASN A 113 -2.89 -13.14 -10.09
N GLN A 114 -1.82 -13.92 -10.01
CA GLN A 114 -0.45 -13.48 -10.29
C GLN A 114 -0.23 -12.99 -11.74
N ASN A 115 -1.21 -13.20 -12.64
CA ASN A 115 -1.08 -13.00 -14.08
C ASN A 115 -2.15 -12.07 -14.70
N ASN A 116 -3.07 -11.49 -13.92
CA ASN A 116 -4.27 -10.89 -14.51
C ASN A 116 -4.10 -9.48 -15.09
N HIS A 117 -2.98 -8.81 -14.81
CA HIS A 117 -2.69 -7.51 -15.40
C HIS A 117 -1.28 -7.53 -15.99
N GLN A 118 -1.17 -7.40 -17.31
CA GLN A 118 0.12 -7.32 -18.01
C GLN A 118 1.03 -6.19 -17.47
N GLU A 119 0.45 -5.25 -16.72
CA GLU A 119 1.11 -4.07 -16.20
C GLU A 119 1.41 -4.14 -14.69
N LYS A 120 0.86 -5.11 -13.93
CA LYS A 120 0.98 -5.16 -12.46
C LYS A 120 1.17 -6.58 -11.95
N GLU A 121 2.26 -6.77 -11.19
CA GLU A 121 2.62 -8.04 -10.58
C GLU A 121 2.23 -8.05 -9.10
N ALA A 122 1.68 -9.17 -8.61
CA ALA A 122 1.37 -9.41 -7.20
C ALA A 122 1.96 -10.76 -6.76
N ARG A 123 2.73 -10.77 -5.66
CA ARG A 123 3.39 -12.00 -5.16
C ARG A 123 3.59 -11.96 -3.65
N PHE A 124 3.47 -13.12 -3.02
CA PHE A 124 3.84 -13.32 -1.61
C PHE A 124 5.35 -13.49 -1.45
N PHE A 125 5.89 -12.83 -0.43
CA PHE A 125 7.30 -12.94 -0.05
C PHE A 125 7.43 -13.25 1.43
N HIS A 126 8.32 -14.17 1.75
CA HIS A 126 8.68 -14.40 3.15
C HIS A 126 9.26 -13.11 3.73
N LEU A 127 8.83 -12.75 4.95
CA LEU A 127 9.28 -11.52 5.62
C LEU A 127 10.81 -11.47 5.93
N ASN A 128 11.54 -12.57 5.70
CA ASN A 128 12.99 -12.67 5.83
C ASN A 128 13.71 -12.70 4.47
N GLN A 129 12.97 -12.79 3.36
CA GLN A 129 13.46 -12.94 1.99
C GLN A 129 12.71 -11.98 1.07
N LEU A 130 12.73 -10.70 1.42
CA LEU A 130 12.13 -9.64 0.63
C LEU A 130 12.94 -9.39 -0.65
N PRO A 131 12.29 -8.99 -1.76
CA PRO A 131 12.98 -8.72 -3.01
C PRO A 131 13.93 -7.51 -2.86
N GLU A 132 15.01 -7.49 -3.63
CA GLU A 132 15.97 -6.38 -3.59
C GLU A 132 15.33 -5.05 -4.00
N GLN A 133 14.49 -5.08 -5.04
CA GLN A 133 13.77 -3.92 -5.57
C GLN A 133 12.50 -3.65 -4.75
N ILE A 134 12.62 -3.42 -3.44
CA ILE A 134 11.51 -3.03 -2.56
C ILE A 134 11.68 -1.58 -2.10
N ILE A 135 10.57 -0.86 -1.92
CA ILE A 135 10.63 0.53 -1.44
C ILE A 135 11.31 0.57 -0.07
N PRO A 136 12.36 1.40 0.13
CA PRO A 136 13.12 1.44 1.38
C PRO A 136 12.27 1.64 2.63
N PHE A 137 11.22 2.46 2.53
CA PHE A 137 10.28 2.69 3.63
C PHE A 137 9.63 1.39 4.11
N ILE A 138 9.18 0.52 3.19
CA ILE A 138 8.61 -0.77 3.55
C ILE A 138 9.68 -1.69 4.12
N LYS A 139 10.85 -1.77 3.48
CA LYS A 139 11.98 -2.59 3.96
C LYS A 139 12.34 -2.28 5.42
N ASN A 140 12.36 -0.99 5.78
CA ASN A 140 12.73 -0.53 7.11
C ASN A 140 11.62 -0.69 8.16
N ASN A 141 10.35 -0.80 7.73
CA ASN A 141 9.20 -0.89 8.63
C ASN A 141 8.55 -2.29 8.64
N ILE A 142 8.99 -3.23 7.80
CA ILE A 142 8.42 -4.58 7.71
C ILE A 142 8.55 -5.36 9.04
N SER A 143 9.58 -5.09 9.83
CA SER A 143 9.79 -5.71 11.14
C SER A 143 8.67 -5.37 12.13
N LYS A 144 8.07 -4.18 12.00
CA LYS A 144 6.92 -3.77 12.83
C LYS A 144 5.68 -4.60 12.50
N ILE A 145 5.53 -5.04 11.25
CA ILE A 145 4.47 -5.98 10.85
C ILE A 145 4.68 -7.32 11.58
N LYS A 146 5.92 -7.84 11.64
CA LYS A 146 6.24 -9.07 12.40
C LYS A 146 5.87 -8.95 13.87
N SER A 147 6.36 -7.91 14.56
CA SER A 147 6.10 -7.76 15.99
C SER A 147 4.61 -7.66 16.32
N ASN A 148 3.80 -7.08 15.43
CA ASN A 148 2.35 -7.04 15.61
C ASN A 148 1.68 -8.39 15.36
N LEU A 149 2.24 -9.26 14.51
CA LEU A 149 1.75 -10.63 14.37
C LEU A 149 1.96 -11.45 15.63
N ASP A 150 3.13 -11.33 16.25
CA ASP A 150 3.45 -12.06 17.48
C ASP A 150 2.45 -11.67 18.59
N ILE A 151 2.16 -10.37 18.72
CA ILE A 151 1.14 -9.83 19.64
C ILE A 151 -0.27 -10.34 19.30
N ILE A 152 -0.63 -10.44 18.03
CA ILE A 152 -1.96 -10.92 17.60
C ILE A 152 -2.12 -12.43 17.83
N ASN A 153 -1.03 -13.19 17.66
CA ASN A 153 -1.00 -14.64 17.81
C ASN A 153 -0.73 -15.08 19.26
N GLY A 154 -0.49 -14.14 20.18
CA GLY A 154 -0.36 -14.41 21.61
C GLY A 154 0.99 -14.99 22.04
N ASN A 155 2.07 -14.66 21.33
CA ASN A 155 3.45 -14.98 21.73
C ASN A 155 4.18 -13.76 22.29
#